data_AF-A0A4U9DA00-F1
#
_entry.id   AF-A0A4U9DA00-F1
#
_cell.length_a   1.000
_cell.length_b   1.000
_cell.length_c   1.000
_cell.angle_alpha   90.00
_cell.angle_beta   90.00
_cell.angle_gamma   90.00
#
_symmetry.space_group_name_H-M   'P 1'
#
loop_
_entity.id
_entity.type
_entity.pdbx_description
1 polymer ?
#
loop_
_entity_poly.entity_id
_entity_poly.type
_entity_poly.pdbx_seq_one_letter_code
_entity_poly.pdbx_strand_id
1 'polypeptide(L)'
;MSSAQWLAVRPGTDTALLLALCYVLITESLYDSGFVASHTVGFAPYRAYLLGERDGVAKTPRWAAEIVGISEQQIISLAREMASQRTMVNISWSIQRAARGSRPTGQRSP
;
A
#
# COMPACT_ATOMS: atom_id res chain seq x y z
N MET A 1 -14.40 -8.96 -22.10
CA MET A 1 -14.42 -10.04 -21.08
C MET A 1 -13.58 -9.53 -19.91
N SER A 2 -14.20 -9.12 -18.81
CA SER A 2 -13.46 -8.68 -17.61
C SER A 2 -12.94 -9.93 -16.91
N SER A 3 -11.75 -10.40 -17.30
CA SER A 3 -11.04 -11.46 -16.59
C SER A 3 -10.55 -10.90 -15.26
N ALA A 4 -11.29 -11.15 -14.18
CA ALA A 4 -10.81 -10.83 -12.84
C ALA A 4 -9.56 -11.67 -12.57
N GLN A 5 -8.40 -11.02 -12.39
CA GLN A 5 -7.17 -11.69 -12.00
C GLN A 5 -7.17 -11.85 -10.48
N TRP A 6 -7.10 -13.10 -10.02
CA TRP A 6 -6.92 -13.37 -8.59
C TRP A 6 -5.43 -13.42 -8.24
N LEU A 7 -5.01 -12.51 -7.35
CA LEU A 7 -3.69 -12.54 -6.72
C LEU A 7 -3.84 -13.10 -5.31
N ALA A 8 -3.29 -14.30 -5.08
CA ALA A 8 -3.35 -14.99 -3.80
C ALA A 8 -2.35 -14.37 -2.81
N VAL A 9 -2.75 -13.26 -2.18
CA VAL A 9 -1.96 -12.60 -1.13
C VAL A 9 -2.10 -13.34 0.21
N ARG A 10 -1.01 -13.37 0.99
CA ARG A 10 -1.05 -13.90 2.36
C ARG A 10 -2.00 -13.07 3.24
N PRO A 11 -2.93 -13.68 3.98
CA PRO A 11 -3.86 -12.93 4.83
C PRO A 11 -3.14 -12.00 5.82
N GLY A 12 -3.57 -10.72 5.89
CA GLY A 12 -3.00 -9.73 6.80
C GLY A 12 -1.73 -9.03 6.29
N THR A 13 -1.31 -9.29 5.06
CA THR A 13 -0.14 -8.66 4.43
C THR A 13 -0.50 -7.58 3.41
N ASP A 14 -1.78 -7.23 3.31
CA ASP A 14 -2.33 -6.25 2.36
C ASP A 14 -1.66 -4.88 2.51
N THR A 15 -1.29 -4.49 3.73
CA THR A 15 -0.54 -3.25 3.98
C THR A 15 0.83 -3.25 3.31
N ALA A 16 1.54 -4.39 3.31
CA ALA A 16 2.84 -4.50 2.65
C ALA A 16 2.69 -4.37 1.13
N LEU A 17 1.63 -4.95 0.56
CA LEU A 17 1.30 -4.79 -0.85
C LEU A 17 1.02 -3.31 -1.19
N LEU A 18 0.14 -2.65 -0.44
CA LEU A 18 -0.20 -1.25 -0.67
C LEU A 18 1.02 -0.33 -0.60
N LEU A 19 1.91 -0.54 0.38
CA LEU A 19 3.15 0.24 0.49
C LEU A 19 4.05 0.07 -0.73
N ALA A 20 4.19 -1.16 -1.24
CA ALA A 20 4.99 -1.40 -2.44
C ALA A 20 4.36 -0.84 -3.72
N LEU A 21 3.03 -0.87 -3.85
CA LEU A 21 2.34 -0.18 -4.95
C LEU A 21 2.61 1.33 -4.91
N CYS A 22 2.46 1.95 -3.73
CA CYS A 22 2.77 3.37 -3.55
C CYS A 22 4.25 3.68 -3.83
N TYR A 23 5.17 2.79 -3.45
CA TYR A 23 6.59 2.94 -3.77
C TYR A 23 6.82 3.03 -5.28
N VAL A 24 6.23 2.13 -6.08
CA VAL A 24 6.36 2.17 -7.55
C VAL A 24 5.76 3.45 -8.12
N LEU A 25 4.55 3.82 -7.69
CA LEU A 25 3.88 5.03 -8.18
C LEU A 25 4.71 6.30 -7.90
N ILE A 26 5.33 6.39 -6.73
CA ILE A 26 6.14 7.55 -6.34
C ILE A 26 7.50 7.55 -7.04
N THR A 27 8.16 6.41 -7.14
CA THR A 27 9.49 6.31 -7.77
C THR A 27 9.43 6.48 -9.28
N GLU A 28 8.36 6.03 -9.93
CA GLU A 28 8.11 6.23 -11.36
C GLU A 28 7.38 7.55 -11.67
N SER A 29 7.08 8.37 -10.66
CA SER A 29 6.34 9.65 -10.80
C SER A 29 4.98 9.50 -11.50
N LEU A 30 4.30 8.38 -11.29
CA LEU A 30 3.01 8.04 -11.88
C LEU A 30 1.79 8.51 -11.04
N TYR A 31 2.03 9.21 -9.94
CA TYR A 31 0.98 9.75 -9.08
C TYR A 31 0.63 11.19 -9.46
N ASP A 32 -0.61 11.61 -9.18
CA ASP A 32 -1.03 12.99 -9.37
C ASP A 32 -0.43 13.89 -8.28
N SER A 33 0.68 14.55 -8.62
CA SER A 33 1.40 15.46 -7.72
C SER A 33 0.60 16.70 -7.36
N GLY A 34 -0.26 17.20 -8.26
CA GLY A 34 -1.12 18.35 -8.02
C GLY A 34 -2.21 18.03 -7.00
N PHE A 35 -2.84 16.86 -7.13
CA PHE A 35 -3.82 16.37 -6.16
C PHE A 35 -3.18 16.14 -4.79
N VAL A 36 -2.04 15.46 -4.74
CA VAL A 36 -1.33 15.21 -3.47
C VAL A 36 -0.94 16.52 -2.79
N ALA A 37 -0.43 17.50 -3.52
CA ALA A 37 -0.01 18.78 -2.95
C ALA A 37 -1.19 19.62 -2.40
N SER A 38 -2.36 19.52 -3.01
CA SER A 38 -3.53 20.34 -2.64
C SER A 38 -4.49 19.66 -1.65
N HIS A 39 -4.58 18.32 -1.67
CA HIS A 39 -5.59 17.57 -0.93
C HIS A 39 -4.99 16.66 0.16
N THR A 40 -3.66 16.63 0.34
CA THR A 40 -3.03 15.82 1.39
C THR A 40 -2.04 16.63 2.22
N VAL A 41 -1.87 16.22 3.48
CA VAL A 41 -0.86 16.75 4.39
C VAL A 41 0.06 15.61 4.84
N GLY A 42 1.36 15.88 4.96
CA GLY A 42 2.32 14.86 5.41
C GLY A 42 2.84 13.91 4.31
N PHE A 43 2.73 14.28 3.03
CA PHE A 43 3.30 13.48 1.94
C PHE A 43 4.82 13.33 2.04
N ALA A 44 5.56 14.39 2.41
CA ALA A 44 7.01 14.36 2.54
C ALA A 44 7.51 13.30 3.57
N PRO A 45 7.03 13.27 4.83
CA PRO A 45 7.44 12.23 5.78
C PRO A 45 6.95 10.84 5.38
N TYR A 46 5.81 10.72 4.68
CA TYR A 46 5.34 9.45 4.12
C TYR A 46 6.26 8.93 3.02
N ARG A 47 6.69 9.79 2.10
CA ARG A 47 7.67 9.47 1.05
C ARG A 47 8.99 9.01 1.65
N ALA A 48 9.51 9.71 2.65
CA ALA A 48 10.73 9.32 3.36
C ALA A 48 10.60 7.93 4.02
N TYR A 49 9.43 7.60 4.58
CA TYR A 49 9.15 6.27 5.13
C TYR A 49 9.10 5.18 4.05
N LEU A 50 8.48 5.46 2.90
CA LEU A 50 8.43 4.51 1.78
C LEU A 50 9.81 4.21 1.21
N LEU A 51 10.66 5.24 1.08
CA LEU A 51 12.01 5.12 0.57
C LEU A 51 13.01 4.53 1.58
N GLY A 52 12.57 4.28 2.82
CA GLY A 52 13.43 3.74 3.87
C GLY A 52 14.37 4.78 4.50
N GLU A 53 14.21 6.07 4.21
CA GLU A 53 15.00 7.16 4.78
C GLU A 53 14.75 7.32 6.28
N ARG A 54 13.58 6.88 6.78
CA ARG A 54 13.21 6.95 8.20
C ARG A 54 13.52 5.70 9.02
N ASP A 55 13.31 4.52 8.45
CA ASP A 55 13.38 3.24 9.17
C ASP A 55 14.44 2.28 8.63
N GLY A 56 15.21 2.70 7.61
CA GLY A 56 16.25 1.91 6.97
C GLY A 56 15.72 0.83 6.02
N VAL A 57 14.40 0.72 5.83
CA VAL A 57 13.79 -0.33 5.01
C VAL A 57 12.96 0.29 3.90
N ALA A 58 13.51 0.31 2.69
CA ALA A 58 12.74 0.71 1.51
C ALA A 58 11.60 -0.28 1.24
N LYS A 59 10.38 0.22 1.07
CA LYS A 59 9.17 -0.56 0.82
C LYS A 59 9.09 -0.99 -0.65
N THR A 60 10.16 -1.62 -1.13
CA THR A 60 10.31 -2.03 -2.52
C THR A 60 9.32 -3.14 -2.89
N PRO A 61 9.02 -3.31 -4.18
CA PRO A 61 8.29 -4.47 -4.69
C PRO A 61 8.89 -5.81 -4.25
N ARG A 62 10.23 -5.92 -4.25
CA ARG A 62 10.95 -7.09 -3.74
C ARG A 62 10.67 -7.37 -2.27
N TRP A 63 10.74 -6.33 -1.43
CA TRP A 63 10.43 -6.43 0.00
C TRP A 63 9.00 -6.92 0.24
N ALA A 64 8.03 -6.39 -0.51
CA ALA A 64 6.64 -6.83 -0.39
C ALA A 64 6.44 -8.26 -0.92
N ALA A 65 7.15 -8.67 -1.98
CA ALA A 65 7.06 -10.03 -2.51
C ALA A 65 7.37 -11.10 -1.45
N GLU A 66 8.40 -10.87 -0.62
CA GLU A 66 8.78 -11.77 0.47
C GLU A 66 7.69 -11.89 1.56
N ILE A 67 6.96 -10.80 1.81
CA ILE A 67 5.91 -10.74 2.83
C ILE A 67 4.60 -11.32 2.30
N VAL A 68 4.16 -10.85 1.15
CA VAL A 68 2.83 -11.07 0.56
C VAL A 68 2.73 -12.41 -0.16
N GLY A 69 3.85 -12.93 -0.68
CA GLY A 69 3.89 -14.22 -1.37
C GLY A 69 3.52 -14.17 -2.85
N ILE A 70 3.53 -12.99 -3.48
CA ILE A 70 3.41 -12.80 -4.93
C ILE A 70 4.72 -12.27 -5.50
N SER A 71 4.97 -12.44 -6.80
CA SER A 71 6.23 -12.02 -7.40
C SER A 71 6.35 -10.49 -7.48
N GLU A 72 7.60 -10.01 -7.44
CA GLU A 72 7.93 -8.59 -7.63
C GLU A 72 7.32 -8.01 -8.90
N GLN A 73 7.43 -8.77 -10.00
CA GLN A 73 6.92 -8.36 -11.30
C GLN A 73 5.40 -8.16 -11.29
N GLN A 74 4.65 -9.00 -10.56
CA GLN A 74 3.20 -8.85 -10.44
C GLN A 74 2.83 -7.55 -9.73
N ILE A 75 3.59 -7.16 -8.69
CA ILE A 75 3.36 -5.91 -7.95
C ILE A 75 3.64 -4.69 -8.86
N ILE A 76 4.75 -4.71 -9.61
CA ILE A 76 5.11 -3.63 -10.52
C ILE A 76 4.09 -3.50 -11.66
N SER A 77 3.74 -4.61 -12.31
CA SER A 77 2.74 -4.63 -13.38
C SER A 77 1.40 -4.10 -12.88
N LEU A 78 0.96 -4.54 -11.70
CA LEU A 78 -0.28 -4.05 -11.08
C LEU A 78 -0.22 -2.54 -10.84
N ALA A 79 0.86 -2.01 -10.25
CA ALA A 79 1.00 -0.58 -9.99
C ALA A 79 0.93 0.26 -11.28
N ARG A 80 1.60 -0.18 -12.35
CA ARG A 80 1.60 0.51 -13.65
C ARG A 80 0.24 0.45 -14.34
N GLU A 81 -0.42 -0.70 -14.29
CA GLU A 81 -1.77 -0.86 -14.83
C GLU A 81 -2.74 0.07 -14.10
N MET A 82 -2.66 0.13 -12.77
CA MET A 82 -3.47 1.01 -11.93
C MET A 82 -3.25 2.51 -12.24
N ALA A 83 -2.02 2.90 -12.59
CA ALA A 83 -1.72 4.29 -12.98
C ALA A 83 -2.24 4.63 -14.39
N SER A 84 -2.27 3.65 -15.29
CA SER A 84 -2.65 3.87 -16.70
C SER A 84 -4.16 3.99 -16.93
N GLN A 85 -4.97 3.57 -15.97
CA GLN A 85 -6.43 3.51 -16.08
C GLN A 85 -7.10 4.22 -14.90
N ARG A 86 -8.38 4.55 -15.05
CA ARG A 86 -9.19 4.99 -13.91
C ARG A 86 -9.46 3.79 -13.00
N THR A 87 -8.68 3.65 -11.94
CA THR A 87 -8.79 2.52 -11.01
C THR A 87 -9.61 2.86 -9.76
N MET A 88 -10.54 1.96 -9.42
CA MET A 88 -11.23 1.96 -8.13
C MET A 88 -10.56 0.93 -7.22
N VAL A 89 -10.05 1.37 -6.07
CA VAL A 89 -9.49 0.48 -5.04
C VAL A 89 -10.61 0.09 -4.07
N ASN A 90 -11.04 -1.17 -4.12
CA ASN A 90 -12.00 -1.72 -3.16
C ASN A 90 -11.25 -2.51 -2.09
N ILE A 91 -11.22 -1.97 -0.86
CA ILE A 91 -10.58 -2.61 0.29
C ILE A 91 -11.69 -3.22 1.16
N SER A 92 -11.75 -4.56 1.22
CA SER A 92 -12.74 -5.25 2.05
C SER A 92 -12.48 -5.01 3.54
N TRP A 93 -13.55 -4.74 4.29
CA TRP A 93 -13.55 -4.45 5.73
C TRP A 93 -13.03 -5.60 6.62
N SER A 94 -12.67 -6.77 6.07
CA SER A 94 -12.04 -7.85 6.85
C SER A 94 -10.66 -7.46 7.39
N ILE A 95 -9.95 -6.55 6.72
CA ILE A 95 -8.62 -6.07 7.12
C ILE A 95 -8.66 -5.32 8.47
N GLN A 96 -9.77 -4.65 8.78
CA GLN A 96 -9.91 -3.87 10.02
C GLN A 96 -10.16 -4.75 11.25
N ARG A 97 -10.53 -6.04 11.07
CA ARG A 97 -10.70 -7.05 12.13
C ARG A 97 -9.50 -7.98 12.30
N ALA A 98 -8.42 -7.78 11.54
CA ALA A 98 -7.17 -8.51 11.71
C ALA A 98 -6.25 -7.79 12.72
N ALA A 99 -6.22 -8.28 13.96
CA ALA A 99 -5.24 -8.06 15.05
C ALA A 99 -4.76 -6.64 15.46
N ARG A 100 -5.08 -5.56 14.74
CA ARG A 100 -4.74 -4.16 15.11
C ARG A 100 -5.93 -3.20 14.95
N GLY A 101 -7.13 -3.66 15.33
CA GLY A 101 -8.21 -2.74 15.67
C GLY A 101 -7.73 -1.85 16.82
N SER A 102 -7.68 -0.54 16.60
CA SER A 102 -7.33 0.43 17.62
C SER A 102 -8.10 0.13 18.91
N ARG A 103 -7.39 -0.30 19.97
CA ARG A 103 -7.97 -0.43 21.31
C ARG A 103 -8.55 0.93 21.70
N PRO A 104 -9.84 1.05 22.03
CA PRO A 104 -10.35 2.26 22.65
C PRO A 104 -9.71 2.37 24.04
N THR A 105 -8.89 3.40 24.24
CA THR A 105 -8.35 3.74 25.56
C THR A 105 -9.49 4.33 26.39
N GLY A 106 -10.13 3.52 27.23
CA GLY A 106 -11.26 4.02 28.01
C GLY A 106 -12.02 3.00 28.84
N GLN A 107 -11.34 2.14 29.60
CA GLN A 107 -11.94 1.61 30.83
C GLN A 107 -10.90 1.70 31.95
N ARG A 108 -11.02 2.77 32.73
CA ARG A 108 -10.39 2.91 34.04
C ARG A 108 -11.43 2.38 35.03
N SER A 109 -11.28 1.14 35.47
CA SER A 109 -12.05 0.59 36.58
C SER A 109 -11.56 1.21 37.90
N PRO A 110 -12.44 1.59 38.84
CA PRO A 110 -12.23 1.28 40.24
C PRO A 110 -12.57 -0.19 40.55
#